data_AF-A0A7R9FPN2-F1
#
_entry.id   AF-A0A7R9FPN2-F1
#
_cell.length_a   1.000
_cell.length_b   1.000
_cell.length_c   1.000
_cell.angle_alpha   90.00
_cell.angle_beta   90.00
_cell.angle_gamma   90.00
#
_symmetry.space_group_name_H-M   'P 1'
#
loop_
_entity.id
_entity.type
_entity.pdbx_description
1 polymer ?
#
loop_
_entity_poly.entity_id
_entity_poly.type
_entity_poly.pdbx_seq_one_letter_code
_entity_poly.pdbx_strand_id
1 'polypeptide(L)'
;MSDRYPPLESSIRFQLGEYHLPEWNFNDTKDHRFRLLAGDKSDLIVRDIDQVVKLSLDGTGRNRTDLEWRASKKEIQQCRMKGKTE
;
A
#
# COMPACT_ATOMS: atom_id res chain seq x y z
N MET A 1 -44.42 -16.43 -6.13
CA MET A 1 -43.17 -16.96 -6.70
C MET A 1 -42.05 -16.39 -5.84
N SER A 2 -41.31 -17.24 -5.12
CA SER A 2 -40.30 -16.82 -4.15
C SER A 2 -38.96 -16.81 -4.87
N ASP A 3 -38.37 -15.63 -5.08
CA ASP A 3 -37.00 -15.47 -5.55
C ASP A 3 -36.06 -15.99 -4.46
N ARG A 4 -35.76 -17.29 -4.53
CA ARG A 4 -34.74 -17.89 -3.66
C ARG A 4 -33.38 -17.58 -4.24
N TYR A 5 -32.69 -16.61 -3.64
CA TYR A 5 -31.24 -16.58 -3.73
C TYR A 5 -30.69 -17.93 -3.23
N PRO A 6 -29.71 -18.54 -3.91
CA PRO A 6 -29.08 -19.74 -3.39
C PRO A 6 -28.47 -19.43 -2.02
N PRO A 7 -28.50 -20.39 -1.08
CA PRO A 7 -27.89 -20.19 0.23
C PRO A 7 -26.39 -19.88 0.05
N LEU A 8 -25.88 -18.96 0.88
CA LEU A 8 -24.47 -18.53 0.97
C LEU A 8 -23.54 -19.67 1.46
N GLU A 9 -23.80 -20.93 1.09
CA GLU A 9 -23.02 -22.10 1.46
C GLU A 9 -22.06 -22.49 0.33
N SER A 10 -21.09 -21.62 0.09
CA SER A 10 -19.74 -21.98 -0.35
C SER A 10 -18.94 -20.69 -0.52
N SER A 11 -18.37 -20.20 0.57
CA SER A 11 -17.29 -19.23 0.45
C SER A 11 -16.13 -19.94 -0.26
N ILE A 12 -15.93 -19.67 -1.55
CA ILE A 12 -14.72 -20.10 -2.27
C ILE A 12 -13.55 -19.40 -1.59
N ARG A 13 -12.66 -20.19 -0.98
CA ARG A 13 -11.44 -19.68 -0.37
C ARG A 13 -10.32 -19.81 -1.39
N PHE A 14 -9.82 -18.68 -1.86
CA PHE A 14 -8.64 -18.63 -2.70
C PHE A 14 -7.41 -18.75 -1.80
N GLN A 15 -6.54 -19.74 -2.07
CA GLN A 15 -5.26 -19.82 -1.38
C GLN A 15 -4.24 -18.90 -2.06
N LEU A 16 -3.43 -18.21 -1.25
CA LEU A 16 -2.31 -17.41 -1.77
C LEU A 16 -1.36 -18.37 -2.54
N GLY A 17 -1.11 -18.10 -3.82
CA GLY A 17 -0.30 -18.96 -4.70
C GLY A 17 -1.09 -19.75 -5.76
N GLU A 18 -2.41 -19.88 -5.64
CA GLU A 18 -3.25 -20.45 -6.70
C GLU A 18 -3.47 -19.47 -7.86
N TYR A 19 -3.27 -18.18 -7.60
CA TYR A 19 -3.46 -17.08 -8.55
C TYR A 19 -2.27 -16.12 -8.48
N HIS A 20 -1.92 -15.57 -9.64
CA HIS A 20 -0.93 -14.51 -9.70
C HIS A 20 -1.54 -13.20 -9.18
N LEU A 21 -1.27 -12.88 -7.93
CA LEU A 21 -1.56 -11.57 -7.35
C LEU A 21 -0.31 -10.69 -7.49
N PRO A 22 -0.38 -9.56 -8.20
CA PRO A 22 0.75 -8.65 -8.27
C PRO A 22 0.98 -8.06 -6.87
N GLU A 23 2.10 -8.44 -6.26
CA GLU A 23 2.54 -7.92 -4.98
C GLU A 23 3.49 -6.76 -5.21
N TRP A 24 3.36 -5.73 -4.37
CA TRP A 24 4.30 -4.64 -4.29
C TRP A 24 4.69 -4.45 -2.84
N ASN A 25 5.97 -4.63 -2.55
CA ASN A 25 6.57 -4.37 -1.26
C ASN A 25 7.91 -3.67 -1.52
N PHE A 26 7.98 -2.41 -1.15
CA PHE A 26 9.16 -1.60 -1.39
C PHE A 26 10.00 -1.52 -0.11
N ASN A 27 11.28 -1.86 -0.19
CA ASN A 27 12.29 -1.59 0.85
C ASN A 27 11.95 -2.04 2.29
N ASP A 28 11.29 -3.19 2.49
CA ASP A 28 10.93 -3.69 3.83
C ASP A 28 10.14 -2.69 4.69
N THR A 29 9.50 -1.69 4.07
CA THR A 29 8.71 -0.70 4.79
C THR A 29 7.45 -1.35 5.32
N LYS A 30 7.25 -1.27 6.63
CA LYS A 30 6.19 -2.02 7.33
C LYS A 30 4.86 -1.29 7.36
N ASP A 31 4.75 -0.10 6.76
CA ASP A 31 3.74 0.86 7.17
C ASP A 31 3.04 1.64 6.05
N HIS A 32 2.42 0.90 5.13
CA HIS A 32 1.63 1.44 4.03
C HIS A 32 0.21 1.87 4.48
N ARG A 33 0.09 2.81 5.43
CA ARG A 33 -1.22 3.19 6.03
C ARG A 33 -2.13 3.99 5.09
N PHE A 34 -1.57 4.70 4.11
CA PHE A 34 -2.32 5.64 3.29
C PHE A 34 -2.24 5.27 1.81
N ARG A 35 -3.41 5.13 1.18
CA ARG A 35 -3.56 4.75 -0.23
C ARG A 35 -4.60 5.64 -0.87
N LEU A 36 -4.28 6.23 -2.02
CA LEU A 36 -5.16 7.09 -2.78
C LEU A 36 -5.13 6.71 -4.26
N LEU A 37 -6.30 6.44 -4.83
CA LEU A 37 -6.44 6.19 -6.26
C LEU A 37 -6.55 7.52 -7.00
N ALA A 38 -5.73 7.73 -8.03
CA ALA A 38 -5.80 8.92 -8.88
C ALA A 38 -7.17 9.01 -9.59
N GLY A 39 -7.60 10.22 -9.93
CA GLY A 39 -8.94 10.44 -10.52
C GLY A 39 -9.15 9.74 -11.87
N ASP A 40 -8.08 9.61 -12.65
CA ASP A 40 -8.03 8.86 -13.92
C ASP A 40 -7.90 7.34 -13.72
N LYS A 41 -7.70 6.89 -12.47
CA LYS A 41 -7.51 5.49 -12.06
C LYS A 41 -6.31 4.81 -12.72
N SER A 42 -5.39 5.56 -13.33
CA SER A 42 -4.17 4.98 -13.90
C SER A 42 -3.11 4.70 -12.85
N ASP A 43 -3.18 5.39 -11.71
CA ASP A 43 -2.13 5.35 -10.71
C ASP A 43 -2.70 5.21 -9.29
N LEU A 44 -1.99 4.44 -8.47
CA LEU A 44 -2.19 4.36 -7.02
C LEU A 44 -1.06 5.10 -6.32
N ILE A 45 -1.41 6.08 -5.50
CA ILE A 45 -0.48 6.82 -4.66
C ILE A 45 -0.47 6.15 -3.28
N VAL A 46 0.69 5.67 -2.86
CA VAL A 46 0.89 5.04 -1.55
C VAL A 46 1.81 5.93 -0.73
N ARG A 47 1.39 6.29 0.48
CA ARG A 47 2.21 7.05 1.43
C ARG A 47 2.65 6.15 2.57
N ASP A 48 3.97 6.09 2.73
CA ASP A 48 4.68 5.46 3.83
C ASP A 48 5.13 6.51 4.87
N ILE A 49 5.85 6.09 5.90
CA ILE A 49 6.32 6.95 6.98
C ILE A 49 7.15 8.13 6.46
N ASP A 50 8.12 7.86 5.57
CA ASP A 50 9.13 8.81 5.08
C ASP A 50 9.11 8.98 3.56
N GLN A 51 8.12 8.43 2.86
CA GLN A 51 8.07 8.50 1.40
C GLN A 51 6.64 8.43 0.84
N VAL A 52 6.49 8.94 -0.38
CA VAL A 52 5.29 8.79 -1.19
C VAL A 52 5.69 8.17 -2.52
N VAL A 53 5.04 7.06 -2.86
CA VAL A 53 5.29 6.33 -4.10
C VAL A 53 4.06 6.40 -4.99
N LYS A 54 4.28 6.67 -6.28
CA LYS A 54 3.27 6.58 -7.33
C LYS A 54 3.44 5.27 -8.12
N LEU A 55 2.44 4.39 -7.99
CA LEU A 55 2.38 3.08 -8.64
C LEU A 55 1.48 3.13 -9.87
N SER A 56 1.99 2.69 -11.02
CA SER A 56 1.19 2.53 -12.22
C SER A 56 0.31 1.28 -12.12
N LEU A 57 -0.98 1.42 -12.41
CA LEU A 57 -1.95 0.31 -12.41
C LEU A 57 -2.10 -0.34 -13.80
N ASP A 58 -1.29 0.03 -14.77
CA ASP A 58 -1.25 -0.56 -16.11
C ASP A 58 -0.66 -1.99 -16.16
N GLY A 59 -0.37 -2.59 -15.00
CA GLY A 59 0.18 -3.94 -14.88
C GLY A 59 1.65 -4.06 -15.26
N THR A 60 2.32 -2.96 -15.61
CA THR A 60 3.75 -2.98 -15.98
C THR A 60 4.69 -3.04 -14.78
N GLY A 61 4.17 -2.89 -13.56
CA GLY A 61 4.95 -2.92 -12.32
C GLY A 61 5.96 -1.77 -12.20
N ARG A 62 5.82 -0.71 -13.00
CA ARG A 62 6.76 0.42 -13.01
C ARG A 62 6.34 1.47 -11.98
N ASN A 63 7.20 1.69 -10.98
CA ASN A 63 7.11 2.86 -10.10
C ASN A 63 7.48 4.10 -10.94
N ARG A 64 6.64 5.14 -10.88
CA ARG A 64 6.86 6.34 -11.70
C ARG A 64 7.57 7.46 -10.96
N THR A 65 7.39 7.58 -9.64
CA THR A 65 7.99 8.67 -8.86
C THR A 65 8.01 8.30 -7.38
N ASP A 66 9.20 8.42 -6.79
CA ASP A 66 9.41 8.31 -5.35
C ASP A 66 9.73 9.71 -4.82
N LEU A 67 8.86 10.23 -3.96
CA LEU A 67 9.13 11.45 -3.22
C LEU A 67 9.52 11.06 -1.80
N GLU A 68 10.81 11.12 -1.50
CA GLU A 68 11.32 10.88 -0.15
C GLU A 68 11.19 12.15 0.70
N TRP A 69 10.56 12.02 1.86
CA TRP A 69 10.49 13.03 2.90
C TRP A 69 11.04 12.43 4.20
N ARG A 70 12.37 12.36 4.30
CA ARG A 70 13.06 11.93 5.51
C ARG A 70 13.26 13.10 6.47
N ALA A 71 12.97 12.87 7.75
CA ALA A 71 13.32 13.80 8.81
C ALA A 71 14.84 14.02 8.82
N SER A 72 15.27 15.26 9.03
CA SER A 72 16.69 15.58 9.13
C SER A 72 17.31 14.93 10.37
N LYS A 73 18.63 14.70 10.35
CA LYS A 73 19.36 14.15 11.51
C LYS A 73 19.11 14.95 12.79
N LYS A 74 18.94 16.27 12.67
CA LYS A 74 18.66 17.18 13.79
C LYS A 74 17.27 16.93 14.39
N GLU A 75 16.24 16.80 13.55
CA GLU A 75 14.87 16.52 13.99
C GLU A 75 14.78 15.14 14.66
N ILE A 76 15.43 14.13 14.07
CA ILE A 76 15.55 12.80 14.66
C ILE A 76 16.19 12.86 16.05
N GLN A 77 17.31 13.57 16.18
CA GLN A 77 18.00 13.71 17.47
C GLN A 77 17.12 14.42 18.51
N GLN A 78 16.39 15.47 18.12
CA GLN A 78 15.46 16.17 19.00
C GLN A 78 14.29 15.26 19.46
N CYS A 79 13.76 14.42 18.57
CA CYS A 79 12.74 13.43 18.92
C CYS A 79 13.26 12.40 19.92
N ARG A 80 14.49 11.90 19.73
CA ARG A 80 15.15 10.96 20.65
C ARG A 80 15.37 11.57 22.04
N MET A 81 15.78 12.84 22.12
CA MET A 81 15.92 13.56 23.38
C MET A 81 14.61 13.70 24.15
N LYS A 82 13.46 13.63 23.48
CA LYS A 82 12.12 13.61 24.10
C LYS A 82 11.63 12.20 24.46
N GLY A 83 12.50 11.19 24.36
CA GLY A 83 12.17 9.80 24.71
C GLY A 83 11.33 9.06 23.66
N LYS A 84 11.35 9.48 22.39
CA LYS A 84 10.66 8.79 21.29
C LYS A 84 11.65 7.98 20.45
N THR A 85 11.21 6.81 19.98
CA THR A 85 11.95 5.95 19.05
C THR A 85 11.38 6.09 17.63
N GLU A 86 12.21 5.76 16.64
CA GLU A 86 11.80 5.57 15.24
C GLU A 86 10.86 4.37 15.08
#